data_AF-D7DBA0-F1
#
_entry.id   AF-D7DBA0-F1
#
_cell.length_a   1.000
_cell.length_b   1.000
_cell.length_c   1.000
_cell.angle_alpha   90.00
_cell.angle_beta   90.00
_cell.angle_gamma   90.00
#
_symmetry.space_group_name_H-M   'P 1'
#
loop_
_entity.id
_entity.type
_entity.pdbx_description
1 polymer ?
#
loop_
_entity_poly.entity_id
_entity_poly.type
_entity_poly.pdbx_seq_one_letter_code
_entity_poly.pdbx_strand_id
1 'polypeptide(L)'
;MIKIGVVDTTFSRVDMAKYAIEVIEENLPEAEIIRYTVPGIKDIPVAARKLLIDEGCNAVLTLGWVGPGQVDKYSYLAMSVGLIMLQIMTGKHVIDVTVHEDEASDPDELYNIAVDRARKHALNLVMLVKYGREALTQYAGKGLRQGRPDAGPIKE
;
A
#
# COMPACT_ATOMS: atom_id res chain seq x y z
N MET A 1 -11.39 -3.75 -18.50
CA MET A 1 -11.83 -3.12 -17.24
C MET A 1 -10.63 -3.06 -16.33
N ILE A 2 -10.37 -1.92 -15.70
CA ILE A 2 -9.25 -1.80 -14.76
C ILE A 2 -9.65 -2.54 -13.48
N LYS A 3 -8.78 -3.43 -12.99
CA LYS A 3 -8.99 -4.17 -11.74
C LYS A 3 -7.91 -3.79 -10.73
N ILE A 4 -8.31 -3.32 -9.56
CA ILE A 4 -7.39 -3.01 -8.46
C ILE A 4 -7.60 -4.02 -7.34
N GLY A 5 -6.53 -4.69 -6.93
CA GLY A 5 -6.57 -5.55 -5.75
C GLY A 5 -6.26 -4.76 -4.48
N VAL A 6 -6.98 -5.03 -3.40
CA VAL A 6 -6.69 -4.48 -2.07
C VAL A 6 -6.56 -5.63 -1.08
N VAL A 7 -5.37 -5.81 -0.52
CA VAL A 7 -5.10 -6.84 0.49
C VAL A 7 -4.91 -6.17 1.84
N ASP A 8 -5.65 -6.57 2.86
CA ASP A 8 -5.53 -6.07 4.22
C ASP A 8 -5.51 -7.21 5.23
N THR A 9 -5.35 -6.88 6.52
CA THR A 9 -5.18 -7.91 7.55
C THR A 9 -6.11 -7.74 8.74
N THR A 10 -6.50 -8.87 9.35
CA THR A 10 -7.18 -8.85 10.65
C THR A 10 -6.24 -8.47 11.81
N PHE A 11 -4.92 -8.56 11.60
CA PHE A 11 -3.91 -8.12 12.58
C PHE A 11 -3.82 -6.59 12.66
N SER A 12 -4.16 -5.89 11.57
CA SER A 12 -4.14 -4.43 11.52
C SER A 12 -5.11 -3.84 12.53
N ARG A 13 -4.64 -2.84 13.29
CA ARG A 13 -5.46 -2.13 14.29
C ARG A 13 -6.25 -0.95 13.71
N VAL A 14 -6.09 -0.68 12.41
CA VAL A 14 -6.81 0.34 11.66
C VAL A 14 -7.31 -0.28 10.36
N ASP A 15 -8.59 -0.10 10.04
CA ASP A 15 -9.17 -0.48 8.73
C ASP A 15 -8.72 0.51 7.66
N MET A 16 -7.45 0.38 7.25
CA MET A 16 -6.85 1.20 6.21
C MET A 16 -7.51 0.97 4.84
N ALA A 17 -8.12 -0.20 4.62
CA ALA A 17 -8.72 -0.55 3.34
C ALA A 17 -9.92 0.34 3.04
N LYS A 18 -10.75 0.66 4.04
CA LYS A 18 -11.83 1.64 3.91
C LYS A 18 -11.34 2.94 3.26
N TYR A 19 -10.29 3.53 3.82
CA TYR A 19 -9.76 4.82 3.36
C TYR A 19 -9.09 4.76 1.99
N ALA A 20 -8.40 3.65 1.70
CA ALA A 20 -7.80 3.44 0.39
C ALA A 20 -8.86 3.24 -0.69
N ILE A 21 -9.90 2.46 -0.42
CA ILE A 21 -11.00 2.19 -1.34
C ILE A 21 -11.75 3.47 -1.67
N GLU A 22 -12.10 4.28 -0.66
CA GLU A 22 -12.72 5.61 -0.87
C GLU A 22 -11.91 6.44 -1.89
N VAL A 23 -10.58 6.52 -1.74
CA VAL A 23 -9.72 7.27 -2.66
C VAL A 23 -9.68 6.66 -4.06
N ILE A 24 -9.65 5.32 -4.16
CA ILE A 24 -9.65 4.64 -5.47
C ILE A 24 -10.97 4.91 -6.20
N GLU A 25 -12.11 4.77 -5.53
CA GLU A 25 -13.43 5.01 -6.10
C GLU A 25 -13.61 6.46 -6.55
N GLU A 26 -13.12 7.43 -5.76
CA GLU A 26 -13.19 8.86 -6.10
C GLU A 26 -12.34 9.23 -7.33
N ASN A 27 -11.18 8.60 -7.51
CA ASN A 27 -10.20 9.00 -8.53
C ASN A 27 -10.15 8.06 -9.75
N LEU A 28 -10.74 6.88 -9.63
CA LEU A 28 -10.81 5.83 -10.65
C LEU A 28 -12.16 5.07 -10.55
N PRO A 29 -13.31 5.76 -10.74
CA PRO A 29 -14.64 5.19 -10.54
C PRO A 29 -14.98 4.03 -11.48
N GLU A 30 -14.26 3.89 -12.60
CA GLU A 30 -14.40 2.79 -13.56
C GLU A 30 -13.64 1.51 -13.18
N ALA A 31 -12.84 1.54 -12.11
CA ALA A 31 -12.10 0.37 -11.65
C ALA A 31 -12.99 -0.58 -10.84
N GLU A 32 -12.83 -1.86 -11.10
CA GLU A 32 -13.34 -2.93 -10.24
C GLU A 32 -12.34 -3.17 -9.10
N ILE A 33 -12.81 -3.06 -7.86
CA ILE A 33 -11.99 -3.27 -6.67
C ILE A 33 -12.24 -4.68 -6.13
N ILE A 34 -11.16 -5.47 -5.98
CA ILE A 34 -11.22 -6.82 -5.42
C ILE A 34 -10.47 -6.81 -4.08
N ARG A 35 -11.23 -6.82 -2.97
CA ARG A 35 -10.66 -6.85 -1.61
C ARG A 35 -10.41 -8.29 -1.15
N TYR A 36 -9.27 -8.53 -0.52
CA TYR A 36 -8.92 -9.82 0.09
C TYR A 36 -8.25 -9.61 1.45
N THR A 37 -8.98 -9.89 2.53
CA THR A 37 -8.45 -9.84 3.90
C THR A 37 -7.80 -11.16 4.32
N VAL A 38 -6.62 -11.09 4.92
CA VAL A 38 -5.85 -12.24 5.44
C VAL A 38 -5.53 -12.09 6.93
N PRO A 39 -5.05 -13.13 7.64
CA PRO A 39 -4.77 -13.02 9.07
C PRO A 39 -3.72 -11.95 9.42
N GLY A 40 -2.59 -11.93 8.73
CA GLY A 40 -1.50 -10.99 9.00
C GLY A 40 -0.52 -10.83 7.82
N ILE A 41 0.55 -10.07 8.05
CA ILE A 41 1.51 -9.66 7.00
C ILE A 41 2.17 -10.82 6.25
N LYS A 42 2.33 -11.99 6.90
CA LYS A 42 2.93 -13.17 6.27
C LYS A 42 2.06 -13.78 5.16
N ASP A 43 0.75 -13.52 5.20
CA ASP A 43 -0.22 -14.05 4.23
C ASP A 43 -0.47 -13.07 3.07
N ILE A 44 -0.03 -11.81 3.20
CA ILE A 44 -0.19 -10.79 2.16
C ILE A 44 0.43 -11.22 0.81
N PRO A 45 1.65 -11.80 0.74
CA PRO A 45 2.27 -12.12 -0.55
C PRO A 45 1.46 -13.10 -1.39
N VAL A 46 0.88 -14.14 -0.79
CA VAL A 46 0.07 -15.11 -1.53
C VAL A 46 -1.27 -14.52 -1.95
N ALA A 47 -1.90 -13.69 -1.11
CA ALA A 47 -3.13 -12.97 -1.48
C ALA A 47 -2.88 -11.99 -2.64
N ALA A 48 -1.81 -11.20 -2.58
CA ALA A 48 -1.42 -10.29 -3.65
C ALA A 48 -1.14 -11.04 -4.96
N ARG A 49 -0.45 -12.19 -4.91
CA ARG A 49 -0.23 -13.04 -6.08
C ARG A 49 -1.56 -13.49 -6.70
N LYS A 50 -2.48 -14.00 -5.88
CA LYS A 50 -3.80 -14.46 -6.35
C LYS A 50 -4.57 -13.33 -7.03
N LEU A 51 -4.58 -12.13 -6.44
CA LEU A 51 -5.22 -10.97 -7.07
C LEU A 51 -4.57 -10.59 -8.41
N LEU A 52 -3.23 -10.58 -8.49
CA LEU A 52 -2.54 -10.21 -9.73
C LEU A 52 -2.66 -11.23 -10.86
N ILE A 53 -2.62 -12.52 -10.53
CA ILE A 53 -2.52 -13.62 -11.51
C ILE A 53 -3.89 -14.25 -11.75
N ASP A 54 -4.56 -14.67 -10.70
CA ASP A 54 -5.78 -15.47 -10.80
C ASP A 54 -6.99 -14.56 -11.07
N GLU A 55 -7.08 -13.41 -10.40
CA GLU A 55 -8.16 -12.43 -10.60
C GLU A 55 -7.86 -11.38 -11.70
N GLY A 56 -6.60 -11.32 -12.15
CA GLY A 56 -6.16 -10.44 -13.24
C GLY A 56 -6.06 -8.96 -12.87
N CYS A 57 -5.89 -8.60 -11.60
CA CYS A 57 -5.69 -7.20 -11.17
C CYS A 57 -4.51 -6.54 -11.89
N ASN A 58 -4.65 -5.27 -12.27
CA ASN A 58 -3.60 -4.45 -12.90
C ASN A 58 -2.50 -4.06 -11.91
N ALA A 59 -2.90 -3.78 -10.67
CA ALA A 59 -2.02 -3.50 -9.54
C ALA A 59 -2.69 -3.94 -8.24
N VAL A 60 -1.89 -4.09 -7.18
CA VAL A 60 -2.39 -4.42 -5.83
C VAL A 60 -1.89 -3.38 -4.83
N LEU A 61 -2.75 -2.94 -3.92
CA LEU A 61 -2.41 -2.22 -2.70
C LEU A 61 -2.39 -3.22 -1.55
N THR A 62 -1.31 -3.29 -0.77
CA THR A 62 -1.24 -4.16 0.43
C THR A 62 -1.19 -3.31 1.69
N LEU A 63 -1.99 -3.65 2.69
CA LEU A 63 -2.23 -2.86 3.89
C LEU A 63 -1.83 -3.67 5.12
N GLY A 64 -0.56 -3.57 5.48
CA GLY A 64 0.09 -4.33 6.55
C GLY A 64 0.19 -3.57 7.87
N TRP A 65 0.34 -4.33 8.96
CA TRP A 65 0.56 -3.79 10.29
C TRP A 65 1.64 -4.60 10.99
N VAL A 66 2.60 -3.90 11.63
CA VAL A 66 3.76 -4.51 12.25
C VAL A 66 3.77 -4.14 13.73
N GLY A 67 3.80 -5.16 14.58
CA GLY A 67 3.92 -4.98 16.02
C GLY A 67 5.26 -4.35 16.42
N PRO A 68 5.41 -3.93 17.70
CA PRO A 68 6.61 -3.24 18.17
C PRO A 68 7.82 -4.18 18.33
N GLY A 69 7.62 -5.49 18.26
CA GLY A 69 8.68 -6.48 18.51
C GLY A 69 9.68 -6.57 17.36
N GLN A 70 10.94 -6.89 17.69
CA GLN A 70 11.97 -7.13 16.69
C GLN A 70 11.62 -8.29 15.73
N VAL A 71 10.91 -9.31 16.23
CA VAL A 71 10.41 -10.44 15.45
C VAL A 71 9.36 -10.00 14.42
N ASP A 72 8.55 -9.00 14.75
CA ASP A 72 7.57 -8.42 13.82
C ASP A 72 8.28 -7.71 12.67
N LYS A 73 9.34 -6.95 12.96
CA LYS A 73 10.19 -6.32 11.94
C LYS A 73 10.86 -7.32 11.01
N TYR A 74 11.30 -8.47 11.52
CA TYR A 74 11.82 -9.55 10.68
C TYR A 74 10.73 -10.20 9.82
N SER A 75 9.52 -10.34 10.36
CA SER A 75 8.36 -10.82 9.58
C SER A 75 8.02 -9.84 8.45
N TYR A 76 8.07 -8.54 8.71
CA TYR A 76 7.91 -7.50 7.70
C TYR A 76 9.00 -7.57 6.62
N LEU A 77 10.27 -7.70 7.00
CA LEU A 77 11.36 -7.85 6.04
C LEU A 77 11.14 -9.06 5.12
N ALA A 78 10.78 -10.21 5.68
CA ALA A 78 10.48 -11.41 4.90
C ALA A 78 9.30 -11.21 3.94
N MET A 79 8.22 -10.57 4.41
CA MET A 79 7.08 -10.20 3.55
C MET A 79 7.53 -9.26 2.42
N SER A 80 8.27 -8.19 2.74
CA SER A 80 8.70 -7.17 1.79
C SER A 80 9.56 -7.77 0.67
N VAL A 81 10.49 -8.67 1.01
CA VAL A 81 11.25 -9.44 -0.01
C VAL A 81 10.32 -10.26 -0.90
N GLY A 82 9.30 -10.90 -0.33
CA GLY A 82 8.29 -11.65 -1.10
C GLY A 82 7.50 -10.75 -2.06
N LEU A 83 7.08 -9.56 -1.62
CA LEU A 83 6.37 -8.60 -2.47
C LEU A 83 7.27 -8.04 -3.58
N ILE A 84 8.53 -7.76 -3.29
CA ILE A 84 9.53 -7.33 -4.30
C ILE A 84 9.68 -8.41 -5.38
N MET A 85 9.86 -9.68 -4.97
CA MET A 85 9.96 -10.80 -5.91
C MET A 85 8.69 -10.93 -6.75
N LEU A 86 7.51 -10.82 -6.13
CA LEU A 86 6.23 -10.88 -6.84
C LEU A 86 6.14 -9.79 -7.92
N GLN A 87 6.47 -8.53 -7.59
CA GLN A 87 6.47 -7.44 -8.56
C GLN A 87 7.37 -7.70 -9.77
N ILE A 88 8.59 -8.19 -9.52
CA ILE A 88 9.56 -8.51 -10.58
C ILE A 88 9.03 -9.64 -11.46
N MET A 89 8.47 -10.69 -10.85
CA MET A 89 7.96 -11.86 -11.58
C MET A 89 6.71 -11.56 -12.40
N THR A 90 5.85 -10.66 -11.94
CA THR A 90 4.59 -10.32 -12.64
C THR A 90 4.70 -9.09 -13.54
N GLY A 91 5.74 -8.27 -13.37
CA GLY A 91 5.85 -6.96 -14.04
C GLY A 91 4.72 -6.00 -13.67
N LYS A 92 4.07 -6.20 -12.51
CA LYS A 92 2.93 -5.42 -12.03
C LYS A 92 3.28 -4.78 -10.69
N HIS A 93 2.76 -3.59 -10.45
CA HIS A 93 3.00 -2.88 -9.19
C HIS A 93 2.23 -3.51 -8.03
N VAL A 94 2.93 -3.63 -6.90
CA VAL A 94 2.38 -3.93 -5.58
C VAL A 94 2.80 -2.79 -4.67
N ILE A 95 1.85 -1.93 -4.30
CA ILE A 95 2.13 -0.78 -3.44
C ILE A 95 1.98 -1.24 -1.98
N ASP A 96 3.12 -1.41 -1.31
CA ASP A 96 3.20 -1.81 0.10
C ASP A 96 2.94 -0.64 1.04
N VAL A 97 1.80 -0.70 1.74
CA VAL A 97 1.38 0.23 2.78
C VAL A 97 1.40 -0.49 4.11
N THR A 98 2.57 -0.50 4.73
CA THR A 98 2.74 -1.09 6.07
C THR A 98 2.97 0.00 7.11
N VAL A 99 2.30 -0.09 8.25
CA VAL A 99 2.48 0.79 9.41
C VAL A 99 3.09 0.00 10.56
N HIS A 100 4.13 0.55 11.18
CA HIS A 100 4.74 -0.04 12.38
C HIS A 100 4.20 0.69 13.63
N GLU A 101 3.89 -0.07 14.69
CA GLU A 101 3.36 0.52 15.92
C GLU A 101 4.35 1.48 16.60
N ASP A 102 5.65 1.35 16.34
CA ASP A 102 6.67 2.22 16.91
C ASP A 102 6.88 3.55 16.13
N GLU A 103 6.07 3.80 15.10
CA GLU A 103 6.12 5.07 14.36
C GLU A 103 5.55 6.26 15.13
N ALA A 104 4.68 6.02 16.11
CA ALA A 104 4.14 7.03 17.00
C ALA A 104 3.79 6.40 18.35
N SER A 105 4.05 7.12 19.45
CA SER A 105 3.67 6.68 20.79
C SER A 105 2.21 7.02 21.13
N ASP A 106 1.64 8.01 20.44
CA ASP A 106 0.24 8.40 20.61
C ASP A 106 -0.66 7.57 19.64
N PRO A 107 -1.68 6.86 20.16
CA PRO A 107 -2.60 6.10 19.32
C PRO A 107 -3.34 6.94 18.28
N ASP A 108 -3.67 8.20 18.59
CA ASP A 108 -4.38 9.09 17.66
C ASP A 108 -3.43 9.54 16.53
N GLU A 109 -2.18 9.88 16.86
CA GLU A 109 -1.14 10.12 15.85
C GLU A 109 -0.90 8.89 14.96
N LEU A 110 -0.79 7.69 15.55
CA LEU A 110 -0.58 6.44 14.80
C LEU A 110 -1.75 6.14 13.86
N TYR A 111 -2.98 6.38 14.32
CA TYR A 111 -4.18 6.28 13.51
C TYR A 111 -4.13 7.24 12.33
N ASN A 112 -3.80 8.51 12.56
CA ASN A 112 -3.69 9.53 11.51
C ASN A 112 -2.61 9.19 10.48
N ILE A 113 -1.46 8.66 10.92
CA ILE A 113 -0.41 8.16 10.04
C ILE A 113 -0.94 7.05 9.14
N ALA A 114 -1.65 6.07 9.71
CA ALA A 114 -2.20 4.94 8.96
C ALA A 114 -3.23 5.39 7.91
N VAL A 115 -4.15 6.30 8.28
CA VAL A 115 -5.17 6.84 7.37
C VAL A 115 -4.53 7.67 6.25
N ASP A 116 -3.65 8.62 6.58
CA ASP A 116 -2.98 9.47 5.59
C ASP A 116 -2.13 8.64 4.62
N ARG A 117 -1.39 7.65 5.14
CA ARG A 117 -0.57 6.75 4.33
C ARG A 117 -1.42 5.93 3.38
N ALA A 118 -2.50 5.32 3.86
CA ALA A 118 -3.42 4.54 3.03
C ALA A 118 -4.00 5.39 1.89
N ARG A 119 -4.51 6.60 2.21
CA ARG A 119 -5.08 7.52 1.21
C ARG A 119 -4.05 7.94 0.16
N LYS A 120 -2.87 8.41 0.57
CA LYS A 120 -1.86 8.92 -0.37
C LYS A 120 -1.26 7.81 -1.24
N HIS A 121 -1.06 6.60 -0.71
CA HIS A 121 -0.58 5.48 -1.53
C HIS A 121 -1.66 4.94 -2.46
N ALA A 122 -2.93 4.96 -2.06
CA ALA A 122 -4.04 4.68 -2.97
C ALA A 122 -4.05 5.65 -4.15
N LEU A 123 -3.86 6.95 -3.90
CA LEU A 123 -3.74 7.95 -4.96
C LEU A 123 -2.52 7.67 -5.87
N ASN A 124 -1.35 7.34 -5.31
CA ASN A 124 -0.17 6.96 -6.10
C ASN A 124 -0.44 5.74 -6.99
N LEU A 125 -1.14 4.73 -6.46
CA LEU A 125 -1.54 3.55 -7.23
C LEU A 125 -2.45 3.94 -8.39
N VAL A 126 -3.47 4.78 -8.14
CA VAL A 126 -4.38 5.28 -9.19
C VAL A 126 -3.59 6.02 -10.27
N MET A 127 -2.67 6.91 -9.87
CA MET A 127 -1.83 7.66 -10.80
C MET A 127 -1.00 6.74 -11.70
N LEU A 128 -0.34 5.73 -11.12
CA LEU A 128 0.47 4.76 -11.86
C LEU A 128 -0.37 3.89 -12.80
N VAL A 129 -1.55 3.45 -12.37
CA VAL A 129 -2.43 2.62 -13.20
C VAL A 129 -3.02 3.42 -14.37
N LYS A 130 -3.37 4.68 -14.14
CA LYS A 130 -4.05 5.53 -15.13
C LYS A 130 -3.10 6.16 -16.14
N TYR A 131 -1.93 6.64 -15.68
CA TYR A 131 -1.00 7.42 -16.50
C TYR A 131 0.35 6.73 -16.70
N GLY A 132 0.53 5.52 -16.17
CA GLY A 132 1.71 4.71 -16.39
C GLY A 132 2.99 5.37 -15.87
N ARG A 133 4.10 5.16 -16.58
CA ARG A 133 5.44 5.54 -16.15
C ARG A 133 5.66 7.05 -15.96
N GLU A 134 4.82 7.89 -16.57
CA GLU A 134 4.99 9.35 -16.57
C GLU A 134 4.21 10.03 -15.43
N ALA A 135 3.31 9.29 -14.78
CA ALA A 135 2.37 9.79 -13.78
C ALA A 135 3.04 10.61 -12.67
N LEU A 136 4.20 10.16 -12.21
CA LEU A 136 4.90 10.70 -11.04
C LEU A 136 6.17 11.50 -11.40
N THR A 137 6.54 11.58 -12.69
CA THR A 137 7.82 12.19 -13.12
C THR A 137 7.95 13.65 -12.70
N GLN A 138 6.85 14.41 -12.76
CA GLN A 138 6.83 15.82 -12.33
C GLN A 138 7.14 16.02 -10.83
N TYR A 139 6.97 14.98 -10.02
CA TYR A 139 7.23 15.00 -8.57
C TYR A 139 8.59 14.40 -8.21
N ALA A 140 9.40 14.01 -9.19
CA ALA A 140 10.71 13.43 -8.96
C ALA A 140 11.60 14.40 -8.14
N GLY A 141 12.20 13.89 -7.07
CA GLY A 141 13.09 14.66 -6.20
C GLY A 141 12.41 15.67 -5.27
N LYS A 142 11.08 15.70 -5.17
CA LYS A 142 10.34 16.68 -4.34
C LYS A 142 10.20 16.31 -2.86
N GLY A 143 10.64 15.11 -2.46
CA GLY A 143 10.63 14.69 -1.05
C GLY A 143 9.23 14.48 -0.46
N LEU A 144 8.26 14.05 -1.28
CA LEU A 144 6.88 13.79 -0.84
C LEU A 144 6.82 12.60 0.13
N ARG A 145 5.95 12.68 1.16
CA ARG A 145 5.79 11.65 2.19
C ARG A 145 4.33 11.24 2.39
N GLN A 146 4.16 10.01 2.89
CA GLN A 146 2.88 9.40 3.18
C GLN A 146 2.82 8.99 4.67
N GLY A 147 1.94 9.62 5.43
CA GLY A 147 1.83 9.51 6.89
C GLY A 147 2.45 10.68 7.66
N ARG A 148 3.31 11.50 7.03
CA ARG A 148 3.95 12.68 7.66
C ARG A 148 4.07 13.82 6.65
N PRO A 149 4.34 15.07 7.09
CA PRO A 149 4.62 16.18 6.19
C PRO A 149 5.79 15.89 5.24
N ASP A 150 5.71 16.42 4.02
CA ASP A 150 6.76 16.28 3.00
C ASP A 150 8.09 16.82 3.52
N ALA A 151 9.19 16.14 3.16
CA ALA A 151 10.55 16.59 3.50
C ALA A 151 11.01 17.77 2.65
N GLY A 152 10.42 17.93 1.46
CA GLY A 152 10.90 18.86 0.45
C GLY A 152 12.17 18.37 -0.29
N PRO A 153 12.55 19.06 -1.37
CA PRO A 153 13.79 18.79 -2.09
C PRO A 153 15.02 19.20 -1.26
N ILE A 154 16.12 18.47 -1.41
CA ILE A 154 17.42 18.84 -0.81
C ILE A 154 18.06 20.01 -1.59
N LYS A 155 17.84 20.06 -2.91
CA LYS A 155 18.22 21.15 -3.82
C LYS A 155 17.18 21.25 -4.94
N GLU A 156 16.91 22.47 -5.40
CA GLU A 156 16.01 22.73 -6.53
C GLU A 156 16.61 22.37 -7.89
#